data_AF-A0A1J0LY76-F1
#
_entry.id   AF-A0A1J0LY76-F1
#
_cell.length_a   1.000
_cell.length_b   1.000
_cell.length_c   1.000
_cell.angle_alpha   90.00
_cell.angle_beta   90.00
_cell.angle_gamma   90.00
#
_symmetry.space_group_name_H-M   'P 1'
#
loop_
_entity.id
_entity.type
_entity.pdbx_description
1 polymer ?
#
loop_
_entity_poly.entity_id
_entity_poly.type
_entity_poly.pdbx_seq_one_letter_code
_entity_poly.pdbx_strand_id
1 'polypeptide(L)'
;MDFSRDVLWGRMDGAMGKKAVETPVFLANPRQMDYLYPRERLRFLHPEVARRWAQERRRRRDGDEGEPLQGLDTAPWDWYRETVAVGLYVDQMDGAKKRELLRLAEGDPEVEALQHHDGPAILLCPERILSWAGREGVHPNLVLDKVYYHELGHALMDTGPTPYGELWCRIIEESLANWIAYSRFRGREARWVQRLIQGQPPEYWGYLAVEEGIVDPGDREWWEWLEERALRWQYLWRRPDRDWDEWWYFWRRLWNELGEWGYAFPARGRPPFLLVPGLLPLKPGVRVVEIKSAFVEYNLLRWKKAKQLGEFHDSNMVRIYAGFAEELLLRAVE
;
A
#
# COMPACT_ATOMS: atom_id res chain seq x y z
N MET A 1 2.83 0.82 26.58
CA MET A 1 2.84 0.06 25.32
C MET A 1 4.12 -0.72 25.25
N ASP A 2 4.10 -1.92 24.68
CA ASP A 2 5.27 -2.81 24.69
C ASP A 2 5.75 -3.12 23.26
N PHE A 3 6.84 -2.44 22.89
CA PHE A 3 7.59 -2.61 21.65
C PHE A 3 8.71 -3.66 21.76
N SER A 4 9.00 -4.15 22.96
CA SER A 4 10.03 -5.18 23.18
C SER A 4 9.53 -6.59 22.92
N ARG A 5 8.23 -6.76 22.66
CA ARG A 5 7.62 -8.09 22.40
C ARG A 5 8.20 -8.73 21.16
N ASP A 6 8.73 -9.94 21.32
CA ASP A 6 9.18 -10.80 20.21
C ASP A 6 8.10 -10.99 19.13
N VAL A 7 6.83 -11.03 19.53
CA VAL A 7 5.69 -11.20 18.61
C VAL A 7 5.59 -10.03 17.62
N LEU A 8 5.92 -8.81 18.02
CA LEU A 8 5.89 -7.64 17.13
C LEU A 8 7.00 -7.75 16.06
N TRP A 9 8.21 -8.07 16.48
CA TRP A 9 9.37 -8.16 15.58
C TRP A 9 9.33 -9.42 14.72
N GLY A 10 8.89 -10.55 15.28
CA GLY A 10 8.84 -11.84 14.61
C GLY A 10 7.88 -11.92 13.42
N ARG A 11 7.02 -10.92 13.23
CA ARG A 11 6.14 -10.80 12.05
C ARG A 11 6.77 -10.00 10.90
N MET A 12 7.85 -9.27 11.14
CA MET A 12 8.50 -8.45 10.11
C MET A 12 9.38 -9.30 9.20
N ASP A 13 9.39 -8.99 7.90
CA ASP A 13 10.43 -9.48 7.01
C ASP A 13 11.70 -8.62 7.15
N GLY A 14 12.78 -9.01 6.47
CA GLY A 14 14.07 -8.31 6.58
C GLY A 14 14.02 -6.84 6.13
N ALA A 15 13.20 -6.51 5.13
CA ALA A 15 13.08 -5.14 4.64
C ALA A 15 12.32 -4.26 5.64
N MET A 16 11.18 -4.74 6.15
CA MET A 16 10.41 -4.05 7.18
C MET A 16 11.21 -3.92 8.49
N GLY A 17 11.89 -4.99 8.92
CA GLY A 17 12.73 -4.97 10.13
C GLY A 17 13.87 -3.95 10.02
N LYS A 18 14.54 -3.89 8.87
CA LYS A 18 15.56 -2.85 8.60
C LYS A 18 14.95 -1.45 8.71
N LYS A 19 13.81 -1.22 8.05
CA LYS A 19 13.14 0.08 8.07
C LYS A 19 12.66 0.48 9.48
N ALA A 20 12.23 -0.49 10.28
CA ALA A 20 11.83 -0.29 11.67
C ALA A 20 12.99 0.15 12.56
N VAL A 21 14.21 -0.35 12.32
CA VAL A 21 15.42 0.09 13.03
C VAL A 21 15.84 1.51 12.60
N GLU A 22 15.66 1.85 11.32
CA GLU A 22 16.01 3.16 10.76
C GLU A 22 14.99 4.26 11.12
N THR A 23 13.78 3.90 11.55
CA THR A 23 12.67 4.84 11.76
C THR A 23 12.24 4.84 13.23
N PRO A 24 12.73 5.78 14.06
CA PRO A 24 12.39 5.84 15.47
C PRO A 24 10.88 6.10 15.68
N VAL A 25 10.38 5.59 16.80
CA VAL A 25 9.00 5.79 17.25
C VAL A 25 8.98 6.75 18.42
N PHE A 26 8.15 7.79 18.34
CA PHE A 26 7.87 8.72 19.42
C PHE A 26 6.41 8.59 19.86
N LEU A 27 6.15 8.82 21.14
CA LEU A 27 4.79 8.89 21.67
C LEU A 27 4.31 10.33 21.63
N ALA A 28 3.10 10.52 21.10
CA ALA A 28 2.47 11.82 20.94
C ALA A 28 1.08 11.81 21.60
N ASN A 29 0.76 12.85 22.35
CA ASN A 29 -0.58 13.03 22.90
C ASN A 29 -1.58 13.43 21.78
N PRO A 30 -2.90 13.39 22.04
CA PRO A 30 -3.90 13.73 21.02
C PRO A 30 -3.75 15.13 20.41
N ARG A 31 -3.27 16.12 21.19
CA ARG A 31 -3.09 17.49 20.72
C ARG A 31 -1.93 17.61 19.74
N GLN A 32 -0.83 16.90 20.02
CA GLN A 32 0.31 16.78 19.11
C GLN A 32 -0.10 16.11 17.80
N MET A 33 -0.88 15.03 17.85
CA MET A 33 -1.41 14.38 16.65
C MET A 33 -2.33 15.29 15.84
N ASP A 34 -3.23 16.03 16.50
CA ASP A 34 -4.14 16.96 15.81
C ASP A 34 -3.43 18.13 15.14
N TYR A 35 -2.27 18.54 15.67
CA TYR A 35 -1.40 19.53 15.03
C TYR A 35 -0.68 18.96 13.81
N LEU A 36 -0.10 17.77 13.96
CA LEU A 36 0.69 17.14 12.90
C LEU A 36 -0.15 16.71 11.72
N TYR A 37 -1.40 16.29 11.96
CA TYR A 37 -2.27 15.83 10.90
C TYR A 37 -2.69 17.02 10.01
N PRO A 38 -2.21 17.09 8.75
CA PRO A 38 -2.35 18.30 7.94
C PRO A 38 -3.81 18.51 7.52
N ARG A 39 -4.28 19.74 7.69
CA ARG A 39 -5.70 20.10 7.59
C ARG A 39 -6.26 19.92 6.19
N GLU A 40 -5.41 20.07 5.18
CA GLU A 40 -5.72 19.91 3.77
C GLU A 40 -6.03 18.44 3.42
N ARG A 41 -5.63 17.50 4.28
CA ARG A 41 -5.85 16.05 4.13
C ARG A 41 -7.09 15.54 4.87
N LEU A 42 -7.86 16.41 5.53
CA LEU A 42 -8.98 16.07 6.42
C LEU A 42 -10.33 15.83 5.73
N ARG A 43 -10.29 15.46 4.46
CA ARG A 43 -11.47 15.24 3.62
C ARG A 43 -11.62 13.75 3.36
N PHE A 44 -12.24 13.07 4.32
CA PHE A 44 -12.47 11.63 4.23
C PHE A 44 -13.78 11.30 3.55
N LEU A 45 -13.88 10.14 2.92
CA LEU A 45 -15.14 9.72 2.32
C LEU A 45 -16.19 9.35 3.38
N HIS A 46 -17.43 9.73 3.10
CA HIS A 46 -18.56 9.25 3.89
C HIS A 46 -18.89 7.79 3.49
N PRO A 47 -18.98 6.82 4.43
CA PRO A 47 -19.16 5.40 4.12
C PRO A 47 -20.35 5.09 3.23
N GLU A 48 -21.51 5.68 3.56
CA GLU A 48 -22.74 5.46 2.81
C GLU A 48 -22.69 6.12 1.43
N VAL A 49 -21.97 7.23 1.29
CA VAL A 49 -21.83 7.91 -0.01
C VAL A 49 -20.94 7.06 -0.91
N ALA A 50 -19.81 6.55 -0.40
CA ALA A 50 -18.95 5.63 -1.15
C ALA A 50 -19.70 4.37 -1.60
N ARG A 51 -20.52 3.77 -0.73
CA ARG A 51 -21.38 2.61 -1.09
C ARG A 51 -22.41 2.95 -2.17
N ARG A 52 -23.13 4.06 -2.04
CA ARG A 52 -24.11 4.50 -3.05
C ARG A 52 -23.44 4.82 -4.38
N TRP A 53 -22.31 5.52 -4.34
CA TRP A 53 -21.50 5.84 -5.50
C TRP A 53 -21.06 4.55 -6.21
N ALA A 54 -20.56 3.56 -5.49
CA ALA A 54 -20.15 2.28 -6.09
C ALA A 54 -21.32 1.48 -6.69
N GLN A 55 -22.48 1.49 -6.02
CA GLN A 55 -23.70 0.88 -6.56
C GLN A 55 -24.15 1.55 -7.87
N GLU A 56 -24.10 2.87 -7.93
CA GLU A 56 -24.47 3.63 -9.13
C GLU A 56 -23.44 3.44 -10.25
N ARG A 57 -22.15 3.46 -9.92
CA ARG A 57 -21.06 3.26 -10.88
C ARG A 57 -21.14 1.90 -11.55
N ARG A 58 -21.52 0.85 -10.82
CA ARG A 58 -21.80 -0.50 -11.37
C ARG A 58 -23.05 -0.58 -12.24
N ARG A 59 -24.05 0.28 -12.02
CA ARG A 59 -25.29 0.29 -12.82
C ARG A 59 -25.11 0.98 -14.16
N ARG A 60 -24.17 1.92 -14.26
CA ARG A 60 -23.79 2.55 -15.52
C ARG A 60 -23.18 1.47 -16.42
N ARG A 61 -23.73 1.30 -17.64
CA ARG A 61 -23.27 0.32 -18.62
C ARG A 61 -21.85 0.65 -19.08
N ASP A 62 -21.11 -0.38 -19.49
CA ASP A 62 -19.84 -0.26 -20.22
C ASP A 62 -19.98 0.81 -21.33
N GLY A 63 -19.23 1.91 -21.20
CA GLY A 63 -19.23 3.04 -22.14
C GLY A 63 -19.51 4.42 -21.53
N ASP A 64 -19.89 4.52 -20.24
CA ASP A 64 -20.01 5.82 -19.55
C ASP A 64 -18.65 6.29 -18.98
N GLU A 65 -17.89 7.02 -19.80
CA GLU A 65 -16.56 7.58 -19.52
C GLU A 65 -16.55 8.73 -18.49
N GLY A 66 -17.44 8.69 -17.49
CA GLY A 66 -17.41 9.65 -16.38
C GLY A 66 -16.03 9.66 -15.69
N GLU A 67 -15.60 10.84 -15.22
CA GLU A 67 -14.32 10.98 -14.51
C GLU A 67 -14.27 10.06 -13.28
N PRO A 68 -13.15 9.35 -13.04
CA PRO A 68 -13.02 8.47 -11.88
C PRO A 68 -13.29 9.23 -10.57
N LEU A 69 -13.96 8.55 -9.62
CA LEU A 69 -14.22 9.07 -8.26
C LEU A 69 -15.11 10.34 -8.21
N GLN A 70 -15.71 10.75 -9.32
CA GLN A 70 -16.59 11.93 -9.37
C GLN A 70 -17.86 11.71 -8.52
N GLY A 71 -18.29 12.76 -7.81
CA GLY A 71 -19.54 12.75 -7.03
C GLY A 71 -19.42 12.10 -5.65
N LEU A 72 -18.20 11.87 -5.17
CA LEU A 72 -17.93 11.44 -3.81
C LEU A 72 -17.87 12.65 -2.86
N ASP A 73 -18.71 12.63 -1.83
CA ASP A 73 -18.75 13.65 -0.78
C ASP A 73 -17.82 13.30 0.40
N THR A 74 -17.37 14.35 1.09
CA THR A 74 -16.47 14.24 2.23
C THR A 74 -17.22 14.30 3.55
N ALA A 75 -16.92 13.38 4.46
CA ALA A 75 -17.34 13.41 5.86
C ALA A 75 -16.52 14.45 6.66
N PRO A 76 -17.08 14.99 7.76
CA PRO A 76 -16.35 15.84 8.70
C PRO A 76 -15.18 15.09 9.36
N TRP A 77 -14.06 15.79 9.55
CA TRP A 77 -12.86 15.27 10.24
C TRP A 77 -13.16 14.58 11.56
N ASP A 78 -14.02 15.19 12.39
CA ASP A 78 -14.30 14.75 13.75
C ASP A 78 -14.83 13.31 13.83
N TRP A 79 -15.40 12.80 12.75
CA TRP A 79 -15.88 11.42 12.68
C TRP A 79 -14.75 10.40 12.76
N TYR A 80 -13.58 10.75 12.21
CA TYR A 80 -12.47 9.82 12.00
C TYR A 80 -11.19 10.20 12.75
N ARG A 81 -11.13 11.39 13.34
CA ARG A 81 -9.97 11.88 14.11
C ARG A 81 -9.44 10.84 15.09
N GLU A 82 -10.34 10.21 15.85
CA GLU A 82 -10.01 9.24 16.89
C GLU A 82 -9.58 7.86 16.36
N THR A 83 -9.67 7.62 15.05
CA THR A 83 -9.30 6.36 14.37
C THR A 83 -8.18 6.53 13.34
N VAL A 84 -8.00 7.73 12.80
CA VAL A 84 -7.00 8.00 11.76
C VAL A 84 -5.77 8.69 12.33
N ALA A 85 -5.91 9.69 13.20
CA ALA A 85 -4.77 10.35 13.86
C ALA A 85 -4.31 9.58 15.10
N VAL A 86 -4.12 8.27 14.93
CA VAL A 86 -3.67 7.30 15.96
C VAL A 86 -2.19 6.99 15.78
N GLY A 87 -1.72 7.02 14.53
CA GLY A 87 -0.33 6.97 14.14
C GLY A 87 -0.08 7.99 13.02
N LEU A 88 1.18 8.37 12.84
CA LEU A 88 1.60 9.18 11.70
C LEU A 88 3.09 8.96 11.42
N TYR A 89 3.39 8.52 10.20
CA TYR A 89 4.71 8.65 9.61
C TYR A 89 4.98 10.09 9.14
N VAL A 90 6.12 10.64 9.54
CA VAL A 90 6.64 11.92 9.08
C VAL A 90 7.98 11.67 8.40
N ASP A 91 8.11 12.10 7.16
CA ASP A 91 9.32 11.97 6.33
C ASP A 91 10.48 12.81 6.88
N GLN A 92 10.17 14.00 7.37
CA GLN A 92 11.15 14.93 7.92
C GLN A 92 10.61 15.68 9.15
N MET A 93 11.28 15.43 10.27
CA MET A 93 11.05 16.13 11.52
C MET A 93 11.84 17.45 11.58
N ASP A 94 11.35 18.49 10.90
CA ASP A 94 12.00 19.80 10.85
C ASP A 94 11.91 20.58 12.18
N GLY A 95 12.77 21.59 12.34
CA GLY A 95 12.83 22.38 13.57
C GLY A 95 11.54 23.13 13.92
N ALA A 96 10.69 23.47 12.96
CA ALA A 96 9.42 24.14 13.24
C ALA A 96 8.40 23.15 13.81
N LYS A 97 8.25 21.98 13.19
CA LYS A 97 7.41 20.88 13.70
C LYS A 97 7.86 20.47 15.09
N LYS A 98 9.17 20.28 15.31
CA LYS A 98 9.73 19.92 16.63
C LYS A 98 9.37 20.93 17.71
N ARG A 99 9.59 22.23 17.47
CA ARG A 99 9.25 23.27 18.45
C ARG A 99 7.78 23.24 18.85
N GLU A 100 6.90 23.07 17.87
CA GLU A 100 5.46 23.06 18.13
C GLU A 100 5.01 21.77 18.83
N LEU A 101 5.56 20.62 18.44
CA LEU A 101 5.34 19.36 19.14
C LEU A 101 5.73 19.43 20.61
N LEU A 102 6.90 20.01 20.91
CA LEU A 102 7.37 20.19 22.28
C LEU A 102 6.49 21.18 23.06
N ARG A 103 6.00 22.23 22.41
CA ARG A 103 5.05 23.19 23.02
C ARG A 103 3.72 22.53 23.41
N LEU A 104 3.30 21.53 22.65
CA LEU A 104 2.04 20.79 22.86
C LEU A 104 2.22 19.56 23.76
N ALA A 105 3.44 19.21 24.15
CA ALA A 105 3.71 18.08 25.03
C ALA A 105 3.17 18.35 26.44
N GLU A 106 2.61 17.31 27.06
CA GLU A 106 2.15 17.32 28.44
C GLU A 106 3.02 16.32 29.22
N GLY A 107 4.14 16.78 29.78
CA GLY A 107 5.16 15.94 30.43
C GLY A 107 6.49 15.86 29.66
N ASP A 108 7.49 15.22 30.26
CA ASP A 108 8.92 15.47 29.92
C ASP A 108 9.84 14.27 29.54
N PRO A 109 9.42 13.02 29.25
CA PRO A 109 10.41 11.95 29.03
C PRO A 109 10.95 11.80 27.58
N GLU A 110 10.36 12.41 26.55
CA GLU A 110 10.81 12.22 25.14
C GLU A 110 11.35 13.50 24.46
N VAL A 111 11.44 14.59 25.20
CA VAL A 111 11.83 15.92 24.68
C VAL A 111 13.23 15.90 24.09
N GLU A 112 14.20 15.30 24.79
CA GLU A 112 15.60 15.28 24.36
C GLU A 112 15.81 14.42 23.11
N ALA A 113 15.18 13.24 23.05
CA ALA A 113 15.28 12.35 21.88
C ALA A 113 14.66 12.99 20.63
N LEU A 114 13.49 13.64 20.77
CA LEU A 114 12.84 14.33 19.66
C LEU A 114 13.63 15.56 19.21
N GLN A 115 14.23 16.33 20.14
CA GLN A 115 15.03 17.51 19.82
C GLN A 115 16.22 17.18 18.92
N HIS A 116 16.93 16.09 19.22
CA HIS A 116 18.15 15.69 18.53
C HIS A 116 17.92 14.80 17.31
N HIS A 117 16.67 14.44 16.99
CA HIS A 117 16.35 13.66 15.80
C HIS A 117 16.06 14.57 14.61
N ASP A 118 16.85 14.42 13.54
CA ASP A 118 16.65 15.06 12.24
C ASP A 118 16.47 13.95 11.20
N GLY A 119 15.23 13.58 10.91
CA GLY A 119 14.95 12.50 9.97
C GLY A 119 13.50 12.00 10.00
N PRO A 120 13.25 10.86 9.33
CA PRO A 120 11.94 10.24 9.33
C PRO A 120 11.61 9.69 10.72
N ALA A 121 10.34 9.75 11.11
CA ALA A 121 9.89 9.28 12.40
C ALA A 121 8.44 8.77 12.32
N ILE A 122 8.10 7.85 13.20
CA ILE A 122 6.71 7.44 13.43
C ILE A 122 6.26 8.02 14.76
N LEU A 123 5.13 8.70 14.78
CA LEU A 123 4.49 9.16 16.00
C LEU A 123 3.24 8.34 16.25
N LEU A 124 3.06 7.86 17.47
CA LEU A 124 1.89 7.10 17.87
C LEU A 124 1.20 7.76 19.05
N CYS A 125 -0.12 7.68 19.10
CA CYS A 125 -0.92 8.22 20.20
C CYS A 125 -1.50 7.12 21.09
N PRO A 126 -0.88 6.84 22.25
CA PRO A 126 -1.33 5.79 23.14
C PRO A 126 -2.78 5.92 23.58
N GLU A 127 -3.23 7.14 23.87
CA GLU A 127 -4.59 7.44 24.32
C GLU A 127 -5.61 7.04 23.25
N ARG A 128 -5.32 7.35 21.99
CA ARG A 128 -6.20 7.00 20.87
C ARG A 128 -6.16 5.52 20.54
N ILE A 129 -5.00 4.87 20.65
CA ILE A 129 -4.90 3.42 20.50
C ILE A 129 -5.75 2.71 21.57
N LEU A 130 -5.66 3.15 22.83
CA LEU A 130 -6.45 2.60 23.94
C LEU A 130 -7.95 2.86 23.74
N SER A 131 -8.32 4.08 23.33
CA SER A 131 -9.70 4.47 23.02
C SER A 131 -10.28 3.62 21.87
N TRP A 132 -9.53 3.46 20.78
CA TRP A 132 -9.95 2.64 19.64
C TRP A 132 -10.08 1.16 20.02
N ALA A 133 -9.10 0.61 20.75
CA ALA A 133 -9.14 -0.74 21.28
C ALA A 133 -10.40 -0.99 22.13
N GLY A 134 -10.72 -0.04 23.03
CA GLY A 134 -11.92 -0.10 23.87
C GLY A 134 -13.22 -0.08 23.07
N ARG A 135 -13.35 0.82 22.09
CA ARG A 135 -14.55 0.93 21.23
C ARG A 135 -14.79 -0.35 20.41
N GLU A 136 -13.73 -0.97 19.91
CA GLU A 136 -13.84 -2.17 19.05
C GLU A 136 -13.81 -3.49 19.83
N GLY A 137 -13.55 -3.45 21.14
CA GLY A 137 -13.40 -4.64 21.96
C GLY A 137 -12.17 -5.48 21.58
N VAL A 138 -11.11 -4.83 21.11
CA VAL A 138 -9.87 -5.46 20.64
C VAL A 138 -8.76 -5.22 21.67
N HIS A 139 -7.82 -6.16 21.80
CA HIS A 139 -6.68 -5.99 22.71
C HIS A 139 -5.79 -4.81 22.26
N PRO A 140 -5.40 -3.87 23.15
CA PRO A 140 -4.63 -2.68 22.76
C PRO A 140 -3.32 -2.96 22.01
N ASN A 141 -2.58 -4.00 22.39
CA ASN A 141 -1.36 -4.38 21.67
C ASN A 141 -1.62 -4.80 20.22
N LEU A 142 -2.80 -5.33 19.88
CA LEU A 142 -3.12 -5.66 18.49
C LEU A 142 -3.40 -4.40 17.66
N VAL A 143 -4.08 -3.41 18.26
CA VAL A 143 -4.28 -2.09 17.63
C VAL A 143 -2.93 -1.38 17.45
N LEU A 144 -2.07 -1.41 18.48
CA LEU A 144 -0.70 -0.90 18.40
C LEU A 144 0.08 -1.53 17.24
N ASP A 145 0.11 -2.87 17.17
CA ASP A 145 0.83 -3.59 16.11
C ASP A 145 0.29 -3.18 14.73
N LYS A 146 -1.04 -3.11 14.57
CA LYS A 146 -1.69 -2.71 13.31
C LYS A 146 -1.26 -1.31 12.89
N VAL A 147 -1.37 -0.35 13.80
CA VAL A 147 -1.04 1.06 13.52
C VAL A 147 0.45 1.17 13.20
N TYR A 148 1.31 0.54 14.00
CA TYR A 148 2.75 0.61 13.76
C TYR A 148 3.17 0.01 12.41
N TYR A 149 2.65 -1.16 12.03
CA TYR A 149 2.96 -1.72 10.71
C TYR A 149 2.40 -0.88 9.55
N HIS A 150 1.29 -0.18 9.75
CA HIS A 150 0.71 0.72 8.76
C HIS A 150 1.61 1.95 8.54
N GLU A 151 2.06 2.59 9.62
CA GLU A 151 3.01 3.71 9.52
C GLU A 151 4.36 3.26 8.94
N LEU A 152 4.84 2.06 9.28
CA LEU A 152 6.00 1.47 8.61
C LEU A 152 5.75 1.22 7.12
N GLY A 153 4.51 0.91 6.73
CA GLY A 153 4.09 0.82 5.33
C GLY A 153 4.32 2.13 4.59
N HIS A 154 3.92 3.27 5.16
CA HIS A 154 4.23 4.59 4.60
C HIS A 154 5.75 4.82 4.53
N ALA A 155 6.48 4.52 5.60
CA ALA A 155 7.93 4.67 5.62
C ALA A 155 8.61 3.84 4.50
N LEU A 156 8.15 2.60 4.26
CA LEU A 156 8.65 1.73 3.19
C LEU A 156 8.35 2.27 1.79
N MET A 157 7.25 2.99 1.62
CA MET A 157 6.83 3.63 0.37
C MET A 157 7.34 5.07 0.21
N ASP A 158 8.02 5.62 1.20
CA ASP A 158 8.55 6.97 1.16
C ASP A 158 9.81 7.06 0.29
N THR A 159 9.61 7.41 -0.97
CA THR A 159 10.65 7.55 -1.98
C THR A 159 10.57 8.85 -2.76
N GLY A 160 9.71 9.79 -2.33
CA GLY A 160 9.47 11.04 -3.03
C GLY A 160 8.13 11.68 -2.66
N PRO A 161 7.86 12.89 -3.19
CA PRO A 161 6.65 13.63 -2.89
C PRO A 161 5.40 12.85 -3.33
N THR A 162 4.34 13.00 -2.55
CA THR A 162 3.06 12.32 -2.76
C THR A 162 1.96 13.38 -2.84
N PRO A 163 1.14 13.43 -3.91
CA PRO A 163 0.05 14.41 -4.06
C PRO A 163 -1.15 14.01 -3.20
N TYR A 164 -0.93 13.86 -1.90
CA TYR A 164 -1.89 13.30 -0.95
C TYR A 164 -3.16 14.16 -0.80
N GLY A 165 -3.14 15.42 -1.27
CA GLY A 165 -4.35 16.24 -1.41
C GLY A 165 -5.39 15.62 -2.36
N GLU A 166 -4.94 14.82 -3.33
CA GLU A 166 -5.79 14.12 -4.27
C GLU A 166 -6.44 12.87 -3.65
N LEU A 167 -7.74 12.70 -3.87
CA LEU A 167 -8.49 11.57 -3.30
C LEU A 167 -7.97 10.22 -3.79
N TRP A 168 -7.70 10.08 -5.10
CA TRP A 168 -7.18 8.84 -5.66
C TRP A 168 -5.85 8.42 -5.01
N CYS A 169 -5.01 9.41 -4.70
CA CYS A 169 -3.70 9.17 -4.10
C CYS A 169 -3.86 8.62 -2.68
N ARG A 170 -4.78 9.19 -1.89
CA ARG A 170 -5.11 8.67 -0.56
C ARG A 170 -5.62 7.24 -0.62
N ILE A 171 -6.58 6.96 -1.49
CA ILE A 171 -7.15 5.60 -1.62
C ILE A 171 -6.04 4.58 -1.88
N ILE A 172 -5.13 4.85 -2.81
CA ILE A 172 -4.03 3.94 -3.13
C ILE A 172 -3.06 3.81 -1.96
N GLU A 173 -2.54 4.93 -1.45
CA GLU A 173 -1.50 4.94 -0.41
C GLU A 173 -1.99 4.25 0.87
N GLU A 174 -3.20 4.60 1.34
CA GLU A 174 -3.78 4.02 2.55
C GLU A 174 -4.11 2.53 2.38
N SER A 175 -4.58 2.14 1.19
CA SER A 175 -4.84 0.73 0.87
C SER A 175 -3.55 -0.10 0.84
N LEU A 176 -2.47 0.42 0.24
CA LEU A 176 -1.16 -0.24 0.21
C LEU A 176 -0.56 -0.35 1.63
N ALA A 177 -0.61 0.73 2.42
CA ALA A 177 -0.14 0.74 3.80
C ALA A 177 -0.93 -0.25 4.67
N ASN A 178 -2.26 -0.31 4.52
CA ASN A 178 -3.09 -1.29 5.20
C ASN A 178 -2.82 -2.72 4.73
N TRP A 179 -2.51 -2.96 3.46
CA TRP A 179 -2.15 -4.31 3.01
C TRP A 179 -0.84 -4.76 3.65
N ILE A 180 0.17 -3.88 3.66
CA ILE A 180 1.45 -4.14 4.32
C ILE A 180 1.20 -4.52 5.78
N ALA A 181 0.40 -3.72 6.50
CA ALA A 181 0.06 -4.00 7.90
C ALA A 181 -0.72 -5.30 8.08
N TYR A 182 -1.81 -5.49 7.34
CA TYR A 182 -2.70 -6.64 7.42
C TYR A 182 -1.96 -7.96 7.17
N SER A 183 -1.05 -7.97 6.20
CA SER A 183 -0.29 -9.16 5.81
C SER A 183 0.58 -9.76 6.93
N ARG A 184 0.84 -8.98 8.00
CA ARG A 184 1.60 -9.39 9.18
C ARG A 184 0.80 -10.23 10.18
N PHE A 185 -0.53 -10.23 10.06
CA PHE A 185 -1.42 -10.92 10.98
C PHE A 185 -1.97 -12.22 10.37
N ARG A 186 -2.32 -13.18 11.22
CA ARG A 186 -2.88 -14.47 10.82
C ARG A 186 -4.04 -14.88 11.72
N GLY A 187 -4.87 -15.81 11.25
CA GLY A 187 -5.92 -16.44 12.04
C GLY A 187 -6.93 -15.44 12.65
N ARG A 188 -7.08 -15.48 13.99
CA ARG A 188 -8.04 -14.61 14.69
C ARG A 188 -7.59 -13.14 14.72
N GLU A 189 -6.28 -12.89 14.77
CA GLU A 189 -5.74 -11.53 14.77
C GLU A 189 -6.05 -10.81 13.45
N ALA A 190 -5.86 -11.49 12.31
CA ALA A 190 -6.18 -10.93 11.00
C ALA A 190 -7.66 -10.50 10.88
N ARG A 191 -8.58 -11.29 11.46
CA ARG A 191 -10.01 -10.93 11.48
C ARG A 191 -10.30 -9.69 12.32
N TRP A 192 -9.64 -9.54 13.47
CA TRP A 192 -9.75 -8.33 14.27
C TRP A 192 -9.16 -7.12 13.56
N VAL A 193 -8.02 -7.28 12.90
CA VAL A 193 -7.40 -6.21 12.09
C VAL A 193 -8.28 -5.78 10.93
N GLN A 194 -8.91 -6.72 10.23
CA GLN A 194 -9.90 -6.42 9.20
C GLN A 194 -11.06 -5.60 9.76
N ARG A 195 -11.57 -5.95 10.95
CA ARG A 195 -12.61 -5.16 11.63
C ARG A 195 -12.12 -3.74 11.98
N LEU A 196 -10.88 -3.59 12.46
CA LEU A 196 -10.29 -2.27 12.72
C LEU A 196 -10.23 -1.43 11.43
N ILE A 197 -9.77 -2.02 10.31
CA ILE A 197 -9.70 -1.33 9.01
C ILE A 197 -11.09 -0.87 8.55
N GLN A 198 -12.13 -1.68 8.74
CA GLN A 198 -13.51 -1.33 8.40
C GLN A 198 -14.07 -0.16 9.23
N GLY A 199 -13.48 0.12 10.40
CA GLY A 199 -13.80 1.30 11.21
C GLY A 199 -13.08 2.58 10.77
N GLN A 200 -12.16 2.50 9.81
CA GLN A 200 -11.47 3.66 9.21
C GLN A 200 -12.30 4.23 8.03
N PRO A 201 -11.92 5.38 7.46
CA PRO A 201 -12.54 5.90 6.25
C PRO A 201 -12.48 4.93 5.05
N PRO A 202 -13.40 5.03 4.06
CA PRO A 202 -13.41 4.18 2.88
C PRO A 202 -12.10 4.13 2.09
N GLU A 203 -11.28 5.17 2.12
CA GLU A 203 -9.96 5.22 1.50
C GLU A 203 -9.02 4.11 1.99
N TYR A 204 -9.25 3.58 3.19
CA TYR A 204 -8.45 2.55 3.84
C TYR A 204 -8.87 1.11 3.47
N TRP A 205 -10.03 0.95 2.83
CA TRP A 205 -10.69 -0.36 2.70
C TRP A 205 -10.23 -1.19 1.50
N GLY A 206 -9.58 -0.58 0.51
CA GLY A 206 -9.10 -1.22 -0.72
C GLY A 206 -7.94 -2.19 -0.56
N TYR A 207 -7.46 -2.40 0.68
CA TYR A 207 -6.25 -3.18 0.96
C TYR A 207 -6.28 -4.66 0.51
N LEU A 208 -7.44 -5.27 0.29
CA LEU A 208 -7.50 -6.63 -0.30
C LEU A 208 -7.49 -6.58 -1.83
N ALA A 209 -8.04 -5.52 -2.41
CA ALA A 209 -8.13 -5.32 -3.86
C ALA A 209 -6.77 -4.98 -4.49
N VAL A 210 -5.80 -4.47 -3.72
CA VAL A 210 -4.44 -4.21 -4.22
C VAL A 210 -3.72 -5.48 -4.71
N GLU A 211 -4.19 -6.68 -4.31
CA GLU A 211 -3.67 -7.97 -4.77
C GLU A 211 -4.13 -8.34 -6.19
N GLU A 212 -5.03 -7.56 -6.79
CA GLU A 212 -5.78 -7.95 -7.99
C GLU A 212 -5.37 -7.15 -9.24
N GLY A 213 -4.21 -6.46 -9.17
CA GLY A 213 -3.50 -5.83 -10.29
C GLY A 213 -3.92 -4.37 -10.57
N ILE A 214 -2.97 -3.57 -11.07
CA ILE A 214 -3.25 -2.30 -11.75
C ILE A 214 -3.61 -2.65 -13.19
N VAL A 215 -4.87 -2.50 -13.59
CA VAL A 215 -5.25 -2.63 -15.00
C VAL A 215 -5.00 -1.27 -15.67
N ASP A 216 -3.74 -1.03 -16.09
CA ASP A 216 -3.47 -0.03 -17.12
C ASP A 216 -3.99 -0.59 -18.45
N PRO A 217 -4.75 0.18 -19.27
CA PRO A 217 -5.08 -0.21 -20.64
C PRO A 217 -3.84 -0.62 -21.48
N GLY A 218 -2.67 -0.01 -21.24
CA GLY A 218 -1.39 -0.42 -21.84
C GLY A 218 -0.82 -1.71 -21.23
N ASP A 219 -1.08 -1.97 -19.95
CA ASP A 219 -0.70 -3.24 -19.30
C ASP A 219 -1.66 -4.37 -19.69
N ARG A 220 -2.89 -4.12 -20.13
CA ARG A 220 -3.78 -5.20 -20.59
C ARG A 220 -3.21 -5.92 -21.80
N GLU A 221 -2.71 -5.18 -22.79
CA GLU A 221 -2.00 -5.77 -23.94
C GLU A 221 -0.72 -6.48 -23.48
N TRP A 222 0.00 -5.92 -22.50
CA TRP A 222 1.20 -6.55 -21.93
C TRP A 222 0.89 -7.83 -21.13
N TRP A 223 -0.22 -7.88 -20.40
CA TRP A 223 -0.68 -9.04 -19.64
C TRP A 223 -1.27 -10.11 -20.54
N GLU A 224 -2.08 -9.75 -21.53
CA GLU A 224 -2.56 -10.67 -22.57
C GLU A 224 -1.36 -11.24 -23.36
N TRP A 225 -0.37 -10.39 -23.68
CA TRP A 225 0.90 -10.81 -24.25
C TRP A 225 1.64 -11.78 -23.32
N LEU A 226 1.84 -11.44 -22.04
CA LEU A 226 2.52 -12.31 -21.07
C LEU A 226 1.80 -13.63 -20.85
N GLU A 227 0.47 -13.62 -20.74
CA GLU A 227 -0.36 -14.81 -20.53
C GLU A 227 -0.31 -15.73 -21.75
N GLU A 228 -0.35 -15.19 -22.97
CA GLU A 228 -0.16 -15.97 -24.20
C GLU A 228 1.23 -16.64 -24.22
N ARG A 229 2.28 -15.91 -23.82
CA ARG A 229 3.65 -16.46 -23.74
C ARG A 229 3.81 -17.43 -22.56
N ALA A 230 3.11 -17.22 -21.46
CA ALA A 230 3.05 -18.11 -20.31
C ALA A 230 2.48 -19.48 -20.69
N LEU A 231 1.32 -19.47 -21.37
CA LEU A 231 0.65 -20.67 -21.84
C LEU A 231 1.49 -21.40 -22.88
N ARG A 232 2.12 -20.66 -23.80
CA ARG A 232 3.04 -21.23 -24.79
C ARG A 232 4.29 -21.83 -24.14
N TRP A 233 4.84 -21.18 -23.12
CA TRP A 233 5.95 -21.72 -22.32
C TRP A 233 5.55 -23.01 -21.60
N GLN A 234 4.39 -23.02 -20.94
CA GLN A 234 3.88 -24.22 -20.24
C GLN A 234 3.68 -25.38 -21.21
N TYR A 235 3.15 -25.11 -22.40
CA TYR A 235 2.99 -26.09 -23.46
C TYR A 235 4.34 -26.67 -23.92
N LEU A 236 5.30 -25.83 -24.25
CA LEU A 236 6.64 -26.26 -24.69
C LEU A 236 7.40 -27.00 -23.57
N TRP A 237 7.21 -26.64 -22.31
CA TRP A 237 7.85 -27.30 -21.17
C TRP A 237 7.28 -28.69 -20.85
N ARG A 238 5.96 -28.88 -21.04
CA ARG A 238 5.25 -30.14 -20.75
C ARG A 238 5.31 -31.16 -21.88
N ARG A 239 5.88 -30.81 -23.03
CA ARG A 239 6.07 -31.74 -24.15
C ARG A 239 7.05 -32.87 -23.76
N PRO A 240 6.67 -34.15 -23.95
CA PRO A 240 7.55 -35.30 -23.70
C PRO A 240 8.78 -35.32 -24.61
N ASP A 241 8.65 -34.74 -25.79
CA ASP A 241 9.59 -34.71 -26.91
C ASP A 241 10.22 -33.31 -27.08
N ARG A 242 10.63 -32.68 -25.97
CA ARG A 242 11.14 -31.31 -25.94
C ARG A 242 12.18 -31.04 -27.04
N ASP A 243 11.76 -30.27 -28.04
CA ASP A 243 12.63 -29.72 -29.08
C ASP A 243 13.36 -28.51 -28.52
N TRP A 244 14.68 -28.65 -28.36
CA TRP A 244 15.54 -27.61 -27.81
C TRP A 244 15.70 -26.41 -28.74
N ASP A 245 15.53 -26.58 -30.05
CA ASP A 245 15.62 -25.49 -31.03
C ASP A 245 14.36 -24.61 -30.97
N GLU A 246 13.18 -25.23 -30.87
CA GLU A 246 11.92 -24.49 -30.60
C GLU A 246 11.98 -23.76 -29.26
N TRP A 247 12.54 -24.40 -28.24
CA TRP A 247 12.72 -23.81 -26.92
C TRP A 247 13.65 -22.58 -26.98
N TRP A 248 14.80 -22.72 -27.63
CA TRP A 248 15.76 -21.63 -27.78
C TRP A 248 15.20 -20.46 -28.61
N TYR A 249 14.47 -20.78 -29.69
CA TYR A 249 13.79 -19.78 -30.51
C TYR A 249 12.74 -18.99 -29.72
N PHE A 250 11.93 -19.68 -28.90
CA PHE A 250 10.97 -19.03 -28.01
C PHE A 250 11.65 -18.02 -27.07
N TRP A 251 12.76 -18.40 -26.43
CA TRP A 251 13.47 -17.49 -25.52
C TRP A 251 14.12 -16.31 -26.21
N ARG A 252 14.75 -16.54 -27.37
CA ARG A 252 15.34 -15.46 -28.16
C ARG A 252 14.27 -14.46 -28.61
N ARG A 253 13.10 -14.94 -28.99
CA ARG A 253 11.97 -14.08 -29.37
C ARG A 253 11.39 -13.32 -28.18
N LEU A 254 11.16 -14.00 -27.06
CA LEU A 254 10.73 -13.37 -25.82
C LEU A 254 11.72 -12.27 -25.40
N TRP A 255 13.02 -12.51 -25.55
CA TRP A 255 14.06 -11.54 -25.24
C TRP A 255 14.01 -10.28 -26.11
N ASN A 256 13.82 -10.45 -27.42
CA ASN A 256 13.70 -9.32 -28.34
C ASN A 256 12.43 -8.51 -28.07
N GLU A 257 11.30 -9.20 -27.87
CA GLU A 257 10.02 -8.56 -27.55
C GLU A 257 10.11 -7.81 -26.20
N LEU A 258 10.69 -8.39 -25.15
CA LEU A 258 10.93 -7.70 -23.86
C LEU A 258 11.81 -6.44 -24.01
N GLY A 259 12.78 -6.46 -24.93
CA GLY A 259 13.60 -5.30 -25.26
C GLY A 259 12.83 -4.18 -25.95
N GLU A 260 11.84 -4.51 -26.79
CA GLU A 260 10.96 -3.54 -27.46
C GLU A 260 10.00 -2.84 -26.48
N TRP A 261 9.60 -3.51 -25.40
CA TRP A 261 8.80 -2.93 -24.30
C TRP A 261 9.61 -2.03 -23.35
N GLY A 262 10.88 -1.73 -23.64
CA GLY A 262 11.69 -0.78 -22.87
C GLY A 262 12.28 -1.32 -21.56
N TYR A 263 12.18 -2.62 -21.30
CA TYR A 263 12.83 -3.27 -20.16
C TYR A 263 14.32 -3.50 -20.44
N ALA A 264 15.15 -2.47 -20.24
CA ALA A 264 16.60 -2.60 -20.33
C ALA A 264 17.16 -3.32 -19.09
N PHE A 265 17.47 -4.61 -19.21
CA PHE A 265 18.27 -5.32 -18.19
C PHE A 265 19.75 -4.97 -18.30
N PRO A 266 20.50 -4.90 -17.18
CA PRO A 266 21.92 -4.57 -17.20
C PRO A 266 22.68 -5.66 -17.96
N ALA A 267 23.42 -5.22 -18.97
CA ALA A 267 24.31 -6.04 -19.77
C ALA A 267 25.33 -6.75 -18.89
N ARG A 268 25.10 -8.02 -18.54
CA ARG A 268 26.11 -9.08 -18.29
C ARG A 268 25.46 -10.40 -17.85
N GLY A 269 25.24 -11.29 -18.82
CA GLY A 269 25.59 -12.70 -18.72
C GLY A 269 24.93 -13.59 -17.67
N ARG A 270 23.78 -13.22 -17.09
CA ARG A 270 22.97 -14.15 -16.27
C ARG A 270 21.68 -14.51 -17.00
N PRO A 271 21.36 -15.81 -17.19
CA PRO A 271 20.09 -16.19 -17.81
C PRO A 271 18.91 -15.86 -16.87
N PRO A 272 17.74 -15.53 -17.42
CA PRO A 272 16.62 -14.90 -16.71
C PRO A 272 15.73 -15.92 -16.01
N PHE A 273 16.31 -16.82 -15.21
CA PHE A 273 15.51 -17.75 -14.39
C PHE A 273 14.77 -17.06 -13.23
N LEU A 274 14.94 -15.75 -13.06
CA LEU A 274 14.63 -15.02 -11.82
C LEU A 274 13.74 -13.79 -12.00
N LEU A 275 13.31 -13.45 -13.22
CA LEU A 275 12.70 -12.13 -13.50
C LEU A 275 11.24 -12.16 -13.94
N VAL A 276 10.62 -13.33 -13.94
CA VAL A 276 9.17 -13.43 -13.92
C VAL A 276 8.79 -14.27 -12.71
N PRO A 277 8.50 -13.66 -11.54
CA PRO A 277 7.99 -14.39 -10.39
C PRO A 277 6.73 -15.22 -10.72
N GLY A 278 6.04 -14.93 -11.83
CA GLY A 278 4.88 -15.68 -12.33
C GLY A 278 5.15 -16.80 -13.37
N LEU A 279 6.38 -17.07 -13.80
CA LEU A 279 6.68 -18.10 -14.85
C LEU A 279 7.70 -19.17 -14.45
N LEU A 280 8.06 -19.26 -13.17
CA LEU A 280 8.57 -20.54 -12.69
C LEU A 280 7.47 -21.58 -12.90
N PRO A 281 7.79 -22.85 -13.24
CA PRO A 281 6.78 -23.89 -13.18
C PRO A 281 6.21 -23.80 -11.77
N LEU A 282 4.92 -23.50 -11.67
CA LEU A 282 4.13 -23.87 -10.51
C LEU A 282 4.56 -25.30 -10.22
N LYS A 283 5.44 -25.48 -9.22
CA LYS A 283 5.69 -26.81 -8.68
C LYS A 283 4.29 -27.35 -8.41
N PRO A 284 3.99 -28.63 -8.68
CA PRO A 284 2.77 -29.22 -8.17
C PRO A 284 2.69 -28.90 -6.66
N GLY A 285 1.79 -27.97 -6.27
CA GLY A 285 1.74 -27.41 -4.92
C GLY A 285 1.90 -25.88 -4.73
N VAL A 286 2.26 -25.09 -5.76
CA VAL A 286 2.21 -23.61 -5.64
C VAL A 286 0.76 -23.15 -5.51
N ARG A 287 0.43 -22.51 -4.39
CA ARG A 287 -0.93 -22.07 -4.06
C ARG A 287 -1.17 -20.68 -4.66
N VAL A 288 -2.43 -20.38 -5.02
CA VAL A 288 -2.94 -19.07 -5.50
C VAL A 288 -2.42 -17.86 -4.68
N VAL A 289 -2.06 -18.09 -3.41
CA VAL A 289 -1.45 -17.11 -2.49
C VAL A 289 -0.13 -16.52 -3.01
N GLU A 290 0.73 -17.29 -3.69
CA GLU A 290 2.03 -16.80 -4.17
C GLU A 290 1.90 -15.81 -5.34
N ILE A 291 0.87 -15.99 -6.19
CA ILE A 291 0.59 -15.09 -7.32
C ILE A 291 0.07 -13.73 -6.81
N LYS A 292 -0.78 -13.74 -5.79
CA LYS A 292 -1.34 -12.52 -5.18
C LYS A 292 -0.26 -11.63 -4.54
N SER A 293 0.75 -12.23 -3.92
CA SER A 293 1.88 -11.47 -3.35
C SER A 293 2.72 -10.76 -4.41
N ALA A 294 2.89 -11.34 -5.60
CA ALA A 294 3.64 -10.73 -6.69
C ALA A 294 2.97 -9.46 -7.25
N PHE A 295 1.63 -9.44 -7.32
CA PHE A 295 0.88 -8.25 -7.77
C PHE A 295 1.09 -7.06 -6.84
N VAL A 296 1.09 -7.29 -5.52
CA VAL A 296 1.28 -6.18 -4.58
C VAL A 296 2.71 -5.68 -4.59
N GLU A 297 3.69 -6.56 -4.70
CA GLU A 297 5.09 -6.15 -4.89
C GLU A 297 5.28 -5.30 -6.14
N TYR A 298 4.62 -5.65 -7.25
CA TYR A 298 4.60 -4.84 -8.47
C TYR A 298 3.94 -3.48 -8.24
N ASN A 299 2.76 -3.45 -7.63
CA ASN A 299 2.02 -2.22 -7.34
C ASN A 299 2.82 -1.28 -6.42
N LEU A 300 3.48 -1.83 -5.39
CA LEU A 300 4.38 -1.09 -4.51
C LEU A 300 5.59 -0.53 -5.27
N LEU A 301 6.21 -1.33 -6.16
CA LEU A 301 7.35 -0.88 -6.96
C LEU A 301 6.94 0.25 -7.91
N ARG A 302 5.80 0.12 -8.61
CA ARG A 302 5.25 1.14 -9.51
C ARG A 302 4.94 2.43 -8.75
N TRP A 303 4.27 2.33 -7.60
CA TRP A 303 3.97 3.47 -6.73
C TRP A 303 5.25 4.22 -6.31
N LYS A 304 6.26 3.47 -5.85
CA LYS A 304 7.55 4.06 -5.44
C LYS A 304 8.28 4.72 -6.62
N LYS A 305 8.27 4.09 -7.80
CA LYS A 305 8.87 4.64 -9.02
C LYS A 305 8.17 5.93 -9.45
N ALA A 306 6.83 5.96 -9.40
CA ALA A 306 6.05 7.15 -9.73
C ALA A 306 6.40 8.34 -8.83
N LYS A 307 6.54 8.11 -7.52
CA LYS A 307 7.01 9.12 -6.55
C LYS A 307 8.41 9.63 -6.88
N GLN A 308 9.34 8.74 -7.21
CA GLN A 308 10.74 9.09 -7.52
C GLN A 308 10.86 9.90 -8.81
N LEU A 309 10.05 9.56 -9.82
CA LEU A 309 10.10 10.19 -11.14
C LEU A 309 9.19 11.42 -11.25
N GLY A 310 8.36 11.71 -10.24
CA GLY A 310 7.40 12.81 -10.29
C GLY A 310 6.31 12.58 -11.35
N GLU A 311 5.94 11.32 -11.62
CA GLU A 311 4.96 10.95 -12.66
C GLU A 311 3.56 11.51 -12.40
N PHE A 312 3.28 12.01 -11.19
CA PHE A 312 2.00 12.62 -10.83
C PHE A 312 1.71 13.96 -11.52
N HIS A 313 2.65 14.49 -12.30
CA HIS A 313 2.44 15.66 -13.17
C HIS A 313 1.96 15.29 -14.57
N ASP A 314 2.02 14.01 -14.96
CA ASP A 314 1.52 13.51 -16.24
C ASP A 314 0.02 13.18 -16.13
N SER A 315 -0.81 13.84 -16.93
CA SER A 315 -2.26 13.67 -16.91
C SER A 315 -2.72 12.25 -17.28
N ASN A 316 -1.98 11.52 -18.12
CA ASN A 316 -2.30 10.14 -18.47
C ASN A 316 -2.03 9.22 -17.28
N MET A 317 -0.90 9.40 -16.61
CA MET A 317 -0.56 8.65 -15.39
C MET A 317 -1.55 8.93 -14.27
N VAL A 318 -1.97 10.19 -14.10
CA VAL A 318 -3.02 10.55 -13.13
C VAL A 318 -4.33 9.83 -13.45
N ARG A 319 -4.76 9.75 -14.71
CA ARG A 319 -5.98 8.99 -15.08
C ARG A 319 -5.85 7.51 -14.76
N ILE A 320 -4.69 6.89 -15.00
CA ILE A 320 -4.44 5.48 -14.65
C ILE A 320 -4.54 5.26 -13.15
N TYR A 321 -3.86 6.08 -12.33
CA TYR A 321 -3.95 5.98 -10.88
C TYR A 321 -5.35 6.28 -10.35
N ALA A 322 -6.06 7.25 -10.94
CA ALA A 322 -7.44 7.53 -10.58
C ALA A 322 -8.38 6.35 -10.88
N GLY A 323 -8.20 5.68 -12.04
CA GLY A 323 -8.93 4.46 -12.37
C GLY A 323 -8.58 3.28 -11.44
N PHE A 324 -7.31 3.14 -11.05
CA PHE A 324 -6.92 2.12 -10.07
C PHE A 324 -7.56 2.39 -8.70
N ALA A 325 -7.52 3.64 -8.22
CA ALA A 325 -8.19 4.03 -6.98
C ALA A 325 -9.71 3.80 -7.04
N GLU A 326 -10.34 4.04 -8.19
CA GLU A 326 -11.74 3.74 -8.45
C GLU A 326 -12.04 2.25 -8.23
N GLU A 327 -11.24 1.37 -8.86
CA GLU A 327 -11.39 -0.08 -8.74
C GLU A 327 -11.17 -0.58 -7.30
N LEU A 328 -10.16 -0.04 -6.61
CA LEU A 328 -9.93 -0.33 -5.19
C LEU A 328 -11.17 0.01 -4.35
N LEU A 329 -11.74 1.20 -4.56
CA LEU A 329 -12.91 1.64 -3.82
C LEU A 329 -14.15 0.82 -4.16
N LEU A 330 -14.37 0.48 -5.44
CA LEU A 330 -15.48 -0.36 -5.87
C LEU A 330 -15.45 -1.72 -5.15
N ARG A 331 -14.33 -2.43 -5.20
CA ARG A 331 -14.16 -3.73 -4.54
C ARG A 331 -14.26 -3.67 -3.03
N ALA A 332 -13.80 -2.56 -2.44
CA ALA A 332 -13.75 -2.40 -0.99
C ALA A 332 -15.11 -2.22 -0.30
N VAL A 333 -16.11 -1.70 -1.04
CA VAL A 333 -17.43 -1.36 -0.49
C VAL A 333 -18.51 -2.41 -0.82
N GLU A 334 -18.11 -3.58 -1.32
CA GLU A 334 -18.93 -4.81 -1.39
C GLU A 334 -19.24 -5.38 0.00
#